data_AF-A0A640SM71-F1
#
_entry.id   AF-A0A640SM71-F1
#
_cell.length_a   1.000
_cell.length_b   1.000
_cell.length_c   1.000
_cell.angle_alpha   90.00
_cell.angle_beta   90.00
_cell.angle_gamma   90.00
#
_symmetry.space_group_name_H-M   'P 1'
#
loop_
_entity.id
_entity.type
_entity.pdbx_description
1 polymer ?
#
loop_
_entity_poly.entity_id
_entity_poly.type
_entity_poly.pdbx_seq_one_letter_code
_entity_poly.pdbx_strand_id
1 'polypeptide(L)'
;MPTPVTWANVSGREDCEVEGMQLTPHEQERLMIHVAADVAEKRRSRGVKLNHPESIALLTVHILEGARDGRTVAELMSSGRKVLTRDEVMDGVPEMIHDVQVEATFPDGTKLVTVHEPIN
;
A
#
# COMPACT_ATOMS: atom_id res chain seq x y z
N MET A 1 -54.76 18.26 0.10
CA MET A 1 -53.48 18.94 -0.21
C MET A 1 -52.57 18.75 0.99
N PRO A 2 -51.43 18.06 0.89
CA PRO A 2 -50.53 17.92 2.03
C PRO A 2 -49.71 19.22 2.20
N THR A 3 -49.64 19.68 3.44
CA THR A 3 -48.88 20.86 3.89
C THR A 3 -47.37 20.72 3.66
N PRO A 4 -46.62 21.82 3.48
CA PRO A 4 -45.17 21.76 3.33
C PRO A 4 -44.50 21.36 4.66
N VAL A 5 -43.65 20.34 4.60
CA VAL A 5 -42.82 19.92 5.73
C VAL A 5 -41.70 20.94 5.92
N THR A 6 -41.69 21.64 7.05
CA THR A 6 -40.62 22.58 7.44
C THR A 6 -39.38 21.81 7.92
N TRP A 7 -38.23 22.06 7.29
CA TRP A 7 -36.94 21.36 7.45
C TRP A 7 -36.18 21.69 8.75
N ALA A 8 -36.87 22.09 9.81
CA ALA A 8 -36.24 22.76 10.96
C ALA A 8 -35.66 21.83 12.04
N ASN A 9 -35.67 20.51 11.90
CA ASN A 9 -35.18 19.58 12.95
C ASN A 9 -34.50 18.34 12.38
N VAL A 10 -33.35 18.51 11.72
CA VAL A 10 -32.35 17.44 11.59
C VAL A 10 -31.13 17.81 12.43
N SER A 11 -31.32 17.88 13.75
CA SER A 11 -30.23 17.85 14.73
C SER A 11 -30.21 16.45 15.33
N GLY A 12 -29.15 15.68 15.10
CA GLY A 12 -28.98 14.37 15.74
C GLY A 12 -28.60 13.22 14.80
N ARG A 13 -27.67 13.44 13.87
CA ARG A 13 -26.63 12.43 13.66
C ARG A 13 -25.38 13.01 14.28
N GLU A 14 -25.26 12.78 15.57
CA GLU A 14 -23.98 12.86 16.26
C GLU A 14 -23.00 12.04 15.44
N ASP A 15 -21.91 12.71 15.10
CA ASP A 15 -20.80 12.17 14.35
C ASP A 15 -20.47 10.79 14.92
N CYS A 16 -20.35 9.79 14.04
CA CYS A 16 -19.57 8.61 14.41
C CYS A 16 -18.14 9.12 14.53
N GLU A 17 -17.79 9.69 15.69
CA GLU A 17 -16.41 9.91 16.09
C GLU A 17 -15.81 8.52 16.17
N VAL A 18 -15.26 8.08 15.05
CA VAL A 18 -14.24 7.03 15.07
C VAL A 18 -13.22 7.60 16.05
N GLU A 19 -13.10 7.03 17.26
CA GLU A 19 -12.01 7.38 18.18
C GLU A 19 -10.75 7.39 17.33
N GLY A 20 -10.23 8.59 17.06
CA GLY A 20 -9.29 8.77 15.96
C GLY A 20 -8.09 7.89 16.26
N MET A 21 -7.83 6.90 15.39
CA MET A 21 -6.54 6.23 15.38
C MET A 21 -5.53 7.38 15.35
N GLN A 22 -4.72 7.52 16.42
CA GLN A 22 -3.82 8.64 16.62
C GLN A 22 -2.64 8.50 15.65
N LEU A 23 -2.94 8.59 14.35
CA LEU A 23 -2.03 8.30 13.25
C LEU A 23 -1.18 9.53 13.00
N THR A 24 0.12 9.33 13.15
CA THR A 24 1.12 10.28 12.66
C THR A 24 0.98 10.46 11.15
N PRO A 25 1.41 11.60 10.57
CA PRO A 25 1.41 11.80 9.12
C PRO A 25 2.12 10.66 8.36
N HIS A 26 3.19 10.14 8.94
CA HIS A 26 3.94 9.02 8.38
C HIS A 26 3.14 7.70 8.36
N GLU A 27 2.32 7.43 9.38
CA GLU A 27 1.41 6.28 9.38
C GLU A 27 0.27 6.45 8.37
N GLN A 28 -0.23 7.67 8.18
CA GLN A 28 -1.21 7.98 7.14
C GLN A 28 -0.63 7.76 5.73
N GLU A 29 0.62 8.18 5.48
CA GLU A 29 1.32 7.90 4.22
C GLU A 29 1.47 6.39 3.96
N ARG A 30 1.82 5.61 4.99
CA ARG A 30 1.87 4.14 4.87
C ARG A 30 0.52 3.53 4.52
N LEU A 31 -0.57 4.05 5.08
CA LEU A 31 -1.93 3.61 4.70
C LEU A 31 -2.26 3.97 3.25
N MET A 32 -1.86 5.15 2.77
CA MET A 32 -2.04 5.53 1.37
C MET A 32 -1.30 4.59 0.41
N ILE A 33 -0.11 4.11 0.80
CA ILE A 33 0.64 3.10 0.03
C ILE A 33 -0.13 1.78 -0.04
N HIS A 34 -0.74 1.33 1.06
CA HIS A 34 -1.59 0.13 1.06
C HIS A 34 -2.78 0.25 0.12
N VAL A 35 -3.46 1.41 0.14
CA VAL A 35 -4.57 1.66 -0.78
C VAL A 35 -4.09 1.67 -2.25
N ALA A 36 -2.92 2.26 -2.53
CA ALA A 36 -2.35 2.25 -3.88
C ALA A 36 -2.03 0.82 -4.36
N ALA A 37 -1.46 -0.02 -3.48
CA ALA A 37 -1.18 -1.42 -3.75
C ALA A 37 -2.47 -2.23 -4.00
N ASP A 38 -3.51 -2.02 -3.21
CA ASP A 38 -4.81 -2.67 -3.42
C ASP A 38 -5.42 -2.31 -4.78
N VAL A 39 -5.29 -1.06 -5.20
CA VAL A 39 -5.74 -0.61 -6.52
C VAL A 39 -4.89 -1.24 -7.62
N ALA A 40 -3.58 -1.35 -7.43
CA ALA A 40 -2.66 -2.02 -8.34
C ALA A 40 -2.97 -3.51 -8.48
N GLU A 41 -3.21 -4.24 -7.39
CA GLU A 41 -3.54 -5.67 -7.41
C GLU A 41 -4.89 -5.92 -8.12
N LYS A 42 -5.87 -5.03 -7.91
CA LYS A 42 -7.13 -5.06 -8.67
C LYS A 42 -6.92 -4.81 -10.17
N ARG A 43 -5.94 -4.00 -10.57
CA ARG A 43 -5.57 -3.77 -11.98
C ARG A 43 -4.87 -5.00 -12.56
N ARG A 44 -3.87 -5.54 -11.84
CA ARG A 44 -3.13 -6.76 -12.18
C ARG A 44 -4.05 -7.96 -12.40
N SER A 45 -4.99 -8.20 -11.49
CA SER A 45 -5.98 -9.29 -11.59
C SER A 45 -6.94 -9.18 -12.78
N ARG A 46 -7.08 -7.99 -13.39
CA ARG A 46 -7.80 -7.80 -14.66
C ARG A 46 -6.90 -7.97 -15.90
N GLY A 47 -5.62 -8.28 -15.71
CA GLY A 47 -4.62 -8.41 -16.78
C GLY A 47 -4.06 -7.08 -17.27
N VAL A 48 -4.21 -5.98 -16.50
CA VAL A 48 -3.61 -4.70 -16.85
C VAL A 48 -2.16 -4.69 -16.41
N LYS A 49 -1.24 -4.43 -17.34
CA LYS A 49 0.18 -4.22 -17.05
C LYS A 49 0.37 -3.02 -16.12
N LEU A 50 1.14 -3.21 -15.08
CA LEU A 50 1.34 -2.20 -14.04
C LEU A 50 2.34 -1.13 -14.49
N ASN A 51 2.07 0.11 -14.09
CA ASN A 51 3.00 1.22 -14.26
C ASN A 51 4.02 1.29 -13.10
N HIS A 52 4.91 2.27 -13.17
CA HIS A 52 5.94 2.50 -12.15
C HIS A 52 5.38 2.66 -10.72
N PRO A 53 4.48 3.61 -10.41
CA PRO A 53 3.99 3.78 -9.04
C PRO A 53 3.19 2.59 -8.51
N GLU A 54 2.46 1.88 -9.38
CA GLU A 54 1.78 0.63 -8.99
C GLU A 54 2.76 -0.48 -8.59
N SER A 55 3.84 -0.62 -9.36
CA SER A 55 4.88 -1.61 -9.09
C SER A 55 5.58 -1.32 -7.77
N ILE A 56 5.94 -0.05 -7.52
CA ILE A 56 6.52 0.39 -6.25
C ILE A 56 5.57 0.13 -5.09
N ALA A 57 4.27 0.43 -5.25
CA ALA A 57 3.29 0.24 -4.18
C ALA A 57 3.16 -1.23 -3.78
N LEU A 58 3.05 -2.15 -4.74
CA LEU A 58 2.97 -3.59 -4.46
C LEU A 58 4.24 -4.12 -3.78
N LEU A 59 5.42 -3.74 -4.28
CA LEU A 59 6.69 -4.13 -3.68
C LEU A 59 6.82 -3.60 -2.25
N THR A 60 6.38 -2.37 -2.02
CA THR A 60 6.44 -1.74 -0.69
C THR A 60 5.53 -2.46 0.29
N VAL A 61 4.27 -2.73 -0.08
CA VAL A 61 3.34 -3.46 0.79
C VAL A 61 3.83 -4.87 1.08
N HIS A 62 4.39 -5.57 0.10
CA HIS A 62 4.98 -6.89 0.34
C HIS A 62 6.05 -6.88 1.43
N ILE A 63 6.89 -5.83 1.46
CA ILE A 63 7.92 -5.66 2.49
C ILE A 63 7.30 -5.32 3.85
N LEU A 64 6.35 -4.38 3.88
CA LEU A 64 5.69 -3.95 5.11
C LEU A 64 4.93 -5.11 5.78
N GLU A 65 4.15 -5.85 5.00
CA GLU A 65 3.37 -6.99 5.50
C GLU A 65 4.27 -8.15 5.90
N GLY A 66 5.32 -8.46 5.14
CA GLY A 66 6.24 -9.52 5.55
C GLY A 66 7.07 -9.15 6.79
N ALA A 67 7.38 -7.87 7.01
CA ALA A 67 7.96 -7.42 8.28
C ALA A 67 6.96 -7.58 9.44
N ARG A 68 5.67 -7.30 9.18
CA ARG A 68 4.59 -7.47 10.16
C ARG A 68 4.34 -8.93 10.52
N ASP A 69 4.51 -9.84 9.56
CA ASP A 69 4.50 -11.31 9.73
C ASP A 69 5.70 -11.82 10.55
N GLY A 70 6.72 -10.98 10.79
CA GLY A 70 7.94 -11.38 11.50
C GLY A 70 8.96 -12.09 10.61
N ARG A 71 8.88 -11.94 9.28
CA ARG A 71 9.93 -12.45 8.37
C ARG A 71 11.23 -11.70 8.59
N THR A 72 12.33 -12.32 8.22
CA THR A 72 13.65 -11.69 8.30
C THR A 72 13.88 -10.71 7.15
N VAL A 73 14.77 -9.73 7.36
CA VAL A 73 15.21 -8.81 6.29
C VAL A 73 15.72 -9.58 5.07
N ALA A 74 16.50 -10.64 5.27
CA ALA A 74 17.04 -11.46 4.19
C ALA A 74 15.95 -12.17 3.38
N GLU A 75 14.90 -12.66 4.03
CA GLU A 75 13.74 -13.27 3.35
C GLU A 75 12.97 -12.23 2.53
N LEU A 76 12.81 -11.00 3.04
CA LEU A 76 12.17 -9.91 2.32
C LEU A 76 12.97 -9.46 1.09
N MET A 77 14.30 -9.40 1.20
CA MET A 77 15.19 -9.13 0.06
C MET A 77 15.09 -10.21 -1.04
N SER A 78 14.88 -11.47 -0.65
CA SER A 78 14.73 -12.58 -1.60
C SER A 78 13.32 -12.65 -2.18
N SER A 79 12.30 -12.50 -1.35
CA SER A 79 10.89 -12.59 -1.77
C SER A 79 10.41 -11.36 -2.54
N GLY A 80 10.94 -10.17 -2.25
CA GLY A 80 10.65 -8.94 -3.00
C GLY A 80 10.94 -9.05 -4.50
N ARG A 81 11.98 -9.83 -4.87
CA ARG A 81 12.35 -10.12 -6.27
C ARG A 81 11.43 -11.11 -6.99
N LYS A 82 10.44 -11.67 -6.28
CA LYS A 82 9.51 -12.67 -6.80
C LYS A 82 8.07 -12.17 -6.83
N VAL A 83 7.85 -10.90 -6.46
CA VAL A 83 6.50 -10.32 -6.35
C VAL A 83 5.93 -10.00 -7.73
N LEU A 84 6.77 -9.44 -8.60
CA LEU A 84 6.43 -8.98 -9.93
C LEU A 84 7.41 -9.53 -10.95
N THR A 85 6.87 -9.94 -12.10
CA THR A 85 7.66 -10.34 -13.26
C THR A 85 7.57 -9.29 -14.37
N ARG A 86 8.51 -9.31 -15.33
CA ARG A 86 8.53 -8.35 -16.46
C ARG A 86 7.23 -8.34 -17.29
N ASP A 87 6.52 -9.46 -17.37
CA ASP A 87 5.27 -9.58 -18.11
C ASP A 87 4.08 -8.88 -17.43
N GLU A 88 4.18 -8.63 -16.12
CA GLU A 88 3.13 -7.99 -15.31
C GLU A 88 3.23 -6.46 -15.31
N VAL A 89 4.32 -5.91 -15.83
CA VAL A 89 4.59 -4.47 -15.84
C VAL A 89 4.69 -3.92 -17.27
N MET A 90 4.52 -2.61 -17.39
CA MET A 90 4.73 -1.88 -18.65
C MET A 90 6.20 -1.91 -19.05
N ASP A 91 6.46 -1.82 -20.35
CA ASP A 91 7.82 -1.84 -20.89
C ASP A 91 8.63 -0.65 -20.37
N GLY A 92 9.88 -0.89 -19.97
CA GLY A 92 10.77 0.12 -19.37
C GLY A 92 10.62 0.28 -17.85
N VAL A 93 9.54 -0.21 -17.23
CA VAL A 93 9.37 -0.16 -15.77
C VAL A 93 10.45 -0.97 -15.02
N PRO A 94 10.83 -2.20 -15.44
CA PRO A 94 11.89 -2.96 -14.76
C PRO A 94 13.22 -2.19 -14.73
N GLU A 95 13.55 -1.51 -15.83
CA GLU A 95 14.78 -0.74 -15.96
C GLU A 95 14.76 0.57 -15.16
N MET A 96 13.57 1.09 -14.81
CA MET A 96 13.43 2.28 -13.97
C MET A 96 13.56 1.99 -12.46
N ILE A 97 13.27 0.75 -12.04
CA ILE A 97 13.23 0.37 -10.62
C ILE A 97 14.49 -0.47 -10.30
N HIS A 98 15.59 0.22 -10.01
CA HIS A 98 16.86 -0.44 -9.63
C HIS A 98 16.83 -0.96 -8.20
N ASP A 99 16.24 -0.20 -7.28
CA ASP A 99 16.12 -0.57 -5.89
C ASP A 99 14.84 0.00 -5.27
N VAL A 100 14.28 -0.75 -4.33
CA VAL A 100 13.15 -0.34 -3.50
C VAL A 100 13.59 -0.41 -2.05
N GLN A 101 13.56 0.74 -1.39
CA GLN A 101 13.99 0.92 0.00
C GLN A 101 12.78 1.25 0.86
N VAL A 102 12.54 0.43 1.89
CA VAL A 102 11.36 0.58 2.76
C VAL A 102 11.78 0.39 4.21
N GLU A 103 11.45 1.37 5.03
CA GLU A 103 11.56 1.24 6.48
C GLU A 103 10.33 0.49 7.00
N ALA A 104 10.56 -0.69 7.55
CA ALA A 104 9.51 -1.54 8.09
C ALA A 104 9.75 -1.84 9.57
N THR A 105 8.66 -2.03 10.33
CA THR A 105 8.72 -2.31 11.76
C THR A 105 8.67 -3.83 11.98
N PHE A 106 9.81 -4.40 12.37
CA PHE A 106 9.96 -5.82 12.71
C PHE A 106 9.70 -6.04 14.21
N PRO A 107 9.52 -7.29 14.66
CA PRO A 107 9.40 -7.61 16.09
C PRO A 107 10.60 -7.14 16.93
N ASP A 108 11.77 -6.96 16.31
CA ASP A 108 13.01 -6.51 16.96
C ASP A 108 13.38 -5.05 16.66
N GLY A 109 12.46 -4.28 16.06
CA GLY A 109 12.59 -2.84 15.82
C GLY A 109 12.44 -2.43 14.36
N THR A 110 12.51 -1.12 14.10
CA THR A 110 12.44 -0.57 12.75
C THR A 110 13.75 -0.80 12.01
N LYS A 111 13.67 -1.33 10.78
CA LYS A 111 14.83 -1.59 9.92
C LYS A 111 14.54 -1.17 8.48
N LEU A 112 15.59 -0.75 7.79
CA LEU A 112 15.55 -0.49 6.36
C LEU A 112 15.76 -1.79 5.58
N VAL A 113 14.82 -2.11 4.69
CA VAL A 113 14.93 -3.22 3.75
C VAL A 113 15.18 -2.64 2.37
N THR A 114 16.23 -3.12 1.70
CA THR A 114 16.55 -2.73 0.32
C THR A 114 16.41 -3.95 -0.58
N VAL A 115 15.51 -3.89 -1.54
CA VAL A 115 15.37 -4.91 -2.58
C VAL A 115 16.01 -4.39 -3.85
N HIS A 116 17.10 -5.02 -4.29
CA HIS A 116 17.77 -4.71 -5.55
C HIS A 116 17.13 -5.48 -6.69
N GLU A 117 16.94 -4.81 -7.83
CA GLU A 117 16.36 -5.34 -9.07
C GLU A 117 15.11 -6.19 -8.77
N PRO A 118 14.05 -5.59 -8.20
CA PRO A 118 12.87 -6.31 -7.74
C PRO A 118 12.04 -6.95 -8.86
N ILE A 119 12.24 -6.53 -10.11
CA ILE A 119 11.51 -7.03 -11.29
C ILE A 119 12.52 -7.66 -12.24
N ASN A 120 12.45 -8.99 -12.38
CA ASN A 120 13.33 -9.77 -13.26
C ASN A 120 12.60 -10.37 -14.46
#